data_AF-A0A1C6RF24-F1
#
_entry.id   AF-A0A1C6RF24-F1
#
_cell.length_a   1.000
_cell.length_b   1.000
_cell.length_c   1.000
_cell.angle_alpha   90.00
_cell.angle_beta   90.00
_cell.angle_gamma   90.00
#
_symmetry.space_group_name_H-M   'P 1'
#
loop_
_entity.id
_entity.type
_entity.pdbx_description
1 polymer ?
#
loop_
_entity_poly.entity_id
_entity_poly.type
_entity_poly.pdbx_seq_one_letter_code
_entity_poly.pdbx_strand_id
1 'polypeptide(L)'
;MRLTFDPADPPAEPPVECVSPTVWRLSHRLHRSHRLADAGRCVCGDPFPCPYRRLAERGFLAALGMNVGAVQQDLLDRLTKEEQ
;
A
#
# COMPACT_ATOMS: atom_id res chain seq x y z
N MET A 1 -0.97 -14.57 10.30
CA MET A 1 -0.76 -14.59 8.83
C MET A 1 0.73 -14.45 8.57
N ARG A 2 1.37 -15.41 7.91
CA ARG A 2 2.77 -15.28 7.46
C ARG A 2 2.73 -14.76 6.02
N LEU A 3 3.35 -13.61 5.77
CA LEU A 3 3.54 -13.11 4.41
C LEU A 3 4.57 -14.03 3.71
N THR A 4 4.34 -14.31 2.43
CA THR A 4 5.24 -15.13 1.60
C THR A 4 6.50 -14.37 1.17
N PHE A 5 6.59 -13.08 1.49
CA PHE A 5 7.66 -12.16 1.14
C PHE A 5 8.05 -11.29 2.34
N ASP A 6 9.25 -10.71 2.30
CA ASP A 6 9.72 -9.73 3.28
C ASP A 6 9.04 -8.36 3.03
N PRO A 7 8.27 -7.80 3.97
CA PRO A 7 7.63 -6.49 3.82
C PRO A 7 8.63 -5.33 3.68
N ALA A 8 9.86 -5.48 4.18
CA ALA A 8 10.90 -4.46 4.06
C ALA A 8 11.51 -4.42 2.65
N ASP A 9 11.52 -5.56 1.94
CA ASP A 9 11.97 -5.69 0.55
C ASP A 9 10.97 -6.53 -0.28
N PRO A 10 9.80 -5.94 -0.59
CA PRO A 10 8.76 -6.64 -1.36
C PRO A 10 9.23 -6.90 -2.80
N PRO A 11 8.87 -8.05 -3.40
CA PRO A 11 9.25 -8.38 -4.76
C PRO A 11 8.60 -7.44 -5.79
N ALA A 12 9.30 -7.24 -6.91
CA ALA A 12 8.79 -6.42 -8.01
C ALA A 12 7.58 -7.05 -8.70
N GLU A 13 7.62 -8.38 -8.91
CA GLU A 13 6.46 -9.11 -9.40
C GLU A 13 5.49 -9.39 -8.23
N PRO A 14 4.20 -9.07 -8.36
CA PRO A 14 3.18 -9.44 -7.38
C PRO A 14 3.18 -10.94 -7.06
N PRO A 15 3.02 -11.31 -5.77
CA PRO A 15 2.73 -12.68 -5.37
C PRO A 15 1.46 -13.21 -6.03
N VAL A 16 1.36 -14.54 -6.17
CA VAL A 16 0.21 -15.20 -6.83
C VAL A 16 -1.12 -14.93 -6.11
N GLU A 17 -1.07 -14.73 -4.80
CA GLU A 17 -2.22 -14.39 -3.94
C GLU A 17 -2.66 -12.92 -4.03
N CYS A 18 -2.00 -12.11 -4.85
CA CYS A 18 -2.29 -10.69 -4.99
C CYS A 18 -3.61 -10.47 -5.75
N VAL A 19 -4.60 -9.90 -5.07
CA VAL A 19 -5.93 -9.57 -5.60
C VAL A 19 -5.86 -8.43 -6.62
N SER A 20 -4.91 -7.50 -6.46
CA SER A 20 -4.70 -6.39 -7.40
C SER A 20 -3.23 -6.23 -7.80
N PRO A 21 -2.79 -6.90 -8.89
CA PRO A 21 -1.43 -6.79 -9.42
C PRO A 21 -1.03 -5.35 -9.80
N THR A 22 -1.98 -4.54 -10.27
CA THR A 22 -1.73 -3.13 -10.62
C THR A 22 -1.41 -2.30 -9.39
N VAL A 23 -2.20 -2.42 -8.32
CA VAL A 23 -1.93 -1.71 -7.06
C VAL A 23 -0.59 -2.14 -6.50
N TRP A 24 -0.27 -3.44 -6.51
CA TRP A 24 1.04 -3.94 -6.08
C TRP A 24 2.19 -3.26 -6.81
N ARG A 25 2.16 -3.24 -8.15
CA ARG A 25 3.25 -2.65 -8.96
C ARG A 25 3.40 -1.14 -8.73
N LEU A 26 2.29 -0.42 -8.53
CA LEU A 26 2.32 1.00 -8.19
C LEU A 26 2.93 1.22 -6.80
N SER A 27 2.49 0.46 -5.80
CA SER A 27 3.05 0.49 -4.44
C SER A 27 4.53 0.12 -4.42
N HIS A 28 4.95 -0.86 -5.22
CA HIS A 28 6.36 -1.24 -5.36
C HIS A 28 7.21 -0.10 -5.93
N ARG A 29 6.75 0.58 -6.98
CA ARG A 29 7.44 1.77 -7.51
C ARG A 29 7.57 2.86 -6.45
N LEU A 30 6.48 3.19 -5.75
CA LEU A 30 6.48 4.20 -4.69
C LEU A 30 7.42 3.82 -3.53
N HIS A 31 7.38 2.56 -3.10
CA HIS A 31 8.27 2.02 -2.06
C HIS A 31 9.75 2.15 -2.43
N ARG A 32 10.11 1.84 -3.68
CA ARG A 32 11.48 1.98 -4.20
C ARG A 32 11.91 3.44 -4.30
N SER A 33 10.99 4.34 -4.63
CA SER A 33 11.23 5.78 -4.68
C SER A 33 11.32 6.43 -3.30
N HIS A 34 10.83 5.78 -2.23
CA HIS A 34 10.85 6.32 -0.87
C HIS A 34 11.56 5.36 0.09
N ARG A 35 12.89 5.33 0.00
CA ARG A 35 13.78 4.57 0.89
C ARG A 35 14.42 5.44 1.97
N LEU A 36 14.89 4.80 3.03
CA LEU A 36 15.74 5.41 4.04
C LEU A 36 17.04 5.90 3.37
N ALA A 37 17.35 7.16 3.56
CA ALA A 37 18.59 7.83 3.23
C ALA A 37 19.35 8.14 4.54
N ASP A 38 20.38 8.99 4.45
CA ASP A 38 21.20 9.35 5.60
C ASP A 38 20.40 10.06 6.70
N ALA A 39 20.90 9.95 7.94
CA ALA A 39 20.39 10.65 9.12
C ALA A 39 18.89 10.41 9.44
N GLY A 40 18.36 9.22 9.13
CA GLY A 40 16.97 8.87 9.46
C GLY A 40 15.92 9.54 8.57
N ARG A 41 16.32 10.09 7.42
CA ARG A 41 15.41 10.76 6.48
C ARG A 41 15.08 9.87 5.29
N CYS A 42 13.97 10.15 4.64
CA CYS A 42 13.64 9.58 3.35
C CYS A 42 14.39 10.35 2.25
N VAL A 43 14.64 9.68 1.12
CA VAL A 43 15.17 10.34 -0.10
C VAL A 43 14.33 11.52 -0.59
N CYS A 44 13.06 11.64 -0.18
CA CYS A 44 12.22 12.82 -0.48
C CYS A 44 12.44 14.02 0.46
N GLY A 45 13.33 13.90 1.46
CA GLY A 45 13.69 14.95 2.41
C GLY A 45 12.97 14.87 3.77
N ASP A 46 11.82 14.22 3.83
CA ASP A 46 11.02 14.06 5.06
C ASP A 46 11.65 13.05 6.05
N PRO A 47 11.27 13.09 7.35
CA PRO A 47 11.62 12.02 8.29
C PRO A 47 11.13 10.65 7.79
N PHE A 48 11.96 9.61 7.94
CA PHE A 48 11.60 8.25 7.57
C PHE A 48 10.91 7.51 8.74
N PRO A 49 9.81 6.75 8.52
CA PRO A 49 9.09 6.59 7.25
C PRO A 49 8.18 7.79 6.95
N CYS A 50 8.34 8.35 5.76
CA CYS A 50 7.55 9.49 5.27
C CYS A 50 6.12 9.08 4.86
N PRO A 51 5.20 10.03 4.61
CA PRO A 51 3.81 9.70 4.22
C PRO A 51 3.72 8.78 3.00
N TYR A 52 4.55 8.98 1.98
CA TYR A 52 4.56 8.16 0.78
C TYR A 52 5.09 6.74 1.02
N ARG A 53 6.06 6.57 1.92
CA ARG A 53 6.53 5.25 2.37
C ARG A 53 5.38 4.47 3.01
N ARG A 54 4.65 5.11 3.93
CA ARG A 54 3.49 4.50 4.61
C ARG A 54 2.35 4.21 3.64
N LEU A 55 2.14 5.08 2.65
CA LEU A 55 1.14 4.85 1.59
C LEU A 55 1.48 3.61 0.77
N ALA A 56 2.75 3.43 0.41
CA ALA A 56 3.20 2.24 -0.31
C ALA A 56 2.95 0.96 0.50
N GLU A 57 3.29 0.97 1.79
CA GLU A 57 3.05 -0.15 2.71
C GLU A 57 1.56 -0.52 2.81
N ARG A 58 0.67 0.49 2.92
CA ARG A 58 -0.79 0.27 2.88
C ARG A 58 -1.26 -0.27 1.54
N GLY A 59 -0.66 0.19 0.44
CA GLY A 59 -0.99 -0.28 -0.91
C GLY A 59 -0.63 -1.75 -1.14
N PHE A 60 0.46 -2.26 -0.55
CA PHE A 60 0.74 -3.70 -0.58
C PHE A 60 -0.33 -4.53 0.15
N LEU A 61 -0.76 -4.08 1.33
CA LEU A 61 -1.84 -4.74 2.08
C LEU A 61 -3.15 -4.70 1.29
N ALA A 62 -3.48 -3.56 0.69
CA ALA A 62 -4.64 -3.39 -0.19
C ALA A 62 -4.59 -4.35 -1.39
N ALA A 63 -3.43 -4.48 -2.02
CA ALA A 63 -3.22 -5.36 -3.16
C ALA A 63 -3.40 -6.84 -2.82
N LEU A 64 -3.09 -7.24 -1.58
CA LEU A 64 -3.36 -8.58 -1.04
C LEU A 64 -4.82 -8.77 -0.58
N GLY A 65 -5.68 -7.76 -0.74
CA GLY A 65 -7.05 -7.80 -0.21
C GLY A 65 -7.12 -7.67 1.32
N MET A 66 -6.02 -7.34 1.98
CA MET A 66 -5.96 -7.11 3.42
C MET A 66 -6.50 -5.71 3.74
N ASN A 67 -7.83 -5.64 3.86
CA ASN A 67 -8.63 -4.55 4.39
C ASN A 67 -8.38 -3.14 3.82
N VAL A 68 -8.93 -2.91 2.62
CA VAL A 68 -9.50 -1.61 2.20
C VAL A 68 -11.04 -1.65 2.16
N GLY A 69 -11.65 -2.84 2.32
CA GLY A 69 -13.07 -3.08 2.08
C GLY A 69 -14.05 -2.50 3.10
N ALA A 70 -13.70 -2.44 4.39
CA ALA A 70 -14.66 -2.01 5.42
C ALA A 70 -15.09 -0.53 5.30
N VAL A 71 -14.24 0.34 4.76
CA VAL A 71 -14.56 1.76 4.54
C VAL A 71 -15.21 1.98 3.18
N GLN A 72 -14.83 1.21 2.17
CA GLN A 72 -15.29 1.40 0.79
C GLN A 72 -16.72 0.88 0.58
N GLN A 73 -17.11 -0.23 1.23
CA GLN A 73 -18.51 -0.68 1.22
C GLN A 73 -19.43 0.29 1.97
N ASP A 74 -19.01 0.79 3.15
CA ASP A 74 -19.78 1.78 3.92
C ASP A 74 -19.98 3.10 3.15
N LEU A 75 -18.96 3.59 2.45
CA LEU A 75 -19.07 4.80 1.64
C LEU A 75 -19.99 4.61 0.42
N LEU A 76 -19.88 3.49 -0.29
CA LEU A 76 -20.78 3.17 -1.41
C LEU A 76 -22.22 3.02 -0.92
N ASP A 77 -22.44 2.31 0.19
CA ASP A 77 -23.76 2.15 0.80
C ASP A 77 -24.36 3.50 1.20
N ARG A 78 -23.55 4.42 1.75
CA ARG A 78 -23.99 5.78 2.10
C ARG A 78 -24.37 6.60 0.87
N LEU A 79 -23.57 6.56 -0.19
CA LEU A 79 -23.86 7.28 -1.43
C LEU A 79 -25.12 6.76 -2.13
N THR A 80 -25.38 5.45 -2.07
CA THR A 80 -26.59 4.85 -2.64
C THR A 80 -27.86 5.03 -1.80
N LYS A 81 -27.72 5.36 -0.51
CA LYS A 81 -28.86 5.61 0.39
C LYS A 81 -29.42 7.04 0.30
N GLU A 82 -28.69 7.98 -0.30
CA GLU A 82 -29.13 9.38 -0.43
C GLU A 82 -30.11 9.60 -1.61
N GLU A 83 -30.41 8.56 -2.41
CA GLU A 83 -31.33 8.61 -3.56
C GLU A 83 -32.74 8.04 -3.30
N GLN A 84 -33.19 7.89 -2.04
CA GLN A 84 -34.55 7.42 -1.69
C GLN A 84 -35.36 8.44 -0.87
#